data_AF-A0A7W1NJT9-F1
#
_entry.id   AF-A0A7W1NJT9-F1
#
_cell.length_a   1.000
_cell.length_b   1.000
_cell.length_c   1.000
_cell.angle_alpha   90.00
_cell.angle_beta   90.00
_cell.angle_gamma   90.00
#
_symmetry.space_group_name_H-M   'P 1'
#
loop_
_entity.id
_entity.type
_entity.pdbx_description
1 polymer ?
#
loop_
_entity_poly.entity_id
_entity_poly.type
_entity_poly.pdbx_seq_one_letter_code
_entity_poly.pdbx_strand_id
1 'polypeptide(L)'
;MMDTYNDPSLERFHKTLRIAMKNEALLMIMDTLIKMAEVMVDKGEKERAVEILTIAMQYPMRQTTRVRAEEIYTGLETELCPRAIVDAKSLAEEITLDDLMEAILGKE
;
A
#
# COMPACT_ATOMS: atom_id res chain seq x y z
N MET A 1 -12.53 14.98 23.03
CA MET A 1 -11.30 14.44 22.42
C MET A 1 -11.68 13.91 21.06
N MET A 2 -10.89 14.29 20.04
CA MET A 2 -11.15 14.13 18.61
C MET A 2 -11.83 12.80 18.23
N ASP A 3 -13.00 12.88 17.57
CA ASP A 3 -13.50 11.79 16.74
C ASP A 3 -12.46 11.55 15.64
N THR A 4 -11.81 10.39 15.69
CA THR A 4 -11.01 9.85 14.60
C THR A 4 -11.96 9.64 13.42
N TYR A 5 -11.99 10.59 12.48
CA TYR A 5 -12.66 10.43 11.20
C TYR A 5 -12.10 9.17 10.53
N ASN A 6 -12.84 8.07 10.66
CA ASN A 6 -12.61 6.87 9.90
C ASN A 6 -12.79 7.27 8.43
N ASP A 7 -11.70 7.44 7.67
CA ASP A 7 -11.79 7.87 6.28
C ASP A 7 -12.62 6.83 5.52
N PRO A 8 -13.80 7.22 4.98
CA PRO A 8 -14.68 6.29 4.29
C PRO A 8 -14.00 5.58 3.11
N SER A 9 -12.95 6.19 2.56
CA SER A 9 -12.15 5.67 1.45
C SER A 9 -11.30 4.49 1.92
N LEU A 10 -10.55 4.64 3.02
CA LEU A 10 -9.74 3.56 3.58
C LEU A 10 -10.60 2.40 4.10
N GLU A 11 -11.74 2.68 4.74
CA GLU A 11 -12.64 1.62 5.20
C GLU A 11 -13.20 0.80 4.01
N ARG A 12 -13.53 1.47 2.90
CA ARG A 12 -13.94 0.80 1.65
C ARG A 12 -12.83 -0.04 1.06
N PHE A 13 -11.58 0.44 1.09
CA PHE A 13 -10.46 -0.33 0.61
C PHE A 13 -10.18 -1.55 1.49
N HIS A 14 -10.24 -1.45 2.82
CA HIS A 14 -10.12 -2.60 3.71
C HIS A 14 -11.17 -3.68 3.42
N LYS A 15 -12.43 -3.28 3.18
CA LYS A 15 -13.49 -4.23 2.79
C LYS A 15 -13.20 -4.90 1.45
N THR A 16 -12.79 -4.12 0.45
CA THR A 16 -12.43 -4.62 -0.89
C THR A 16 -11.27 -5.61 -0.80
N LEU A 17 -10.27 -5.27 0.00
CA LEU A 17 -9.06 -6.03 0.19
C LEU A 17 -9.32 -7.37 0.91
N ARG A 18 -10.17 -7.38 1.94
CA ARG A 18 -10.68 -8.61 2.57
C ARG A 18 -11.40 -9.53 1.58
N ILE A 19 -12.23 -8.97 0.70
CA ILE A 19 -12.93 -9.75 -0.33
C ILE A 19 -11.94 -10.30 -1.35
N ALA A 20 -10.99 -9.48 -1.81
CA ALA A 20 -9.99 -9.89 -2.77
C ALA A 20 -9.11 -11.03 -2.23
N MET A 21 -8.67 -10.95 -0.97
CA MET A 21 -7.94 -12.03 -0.30
C MET A 21 -8.74 -13.32 -0.22
N LYS A 22 -10.01 -13.25 0.23
CA LYS A 22 -10.90 -14.43 0.33
C LYS A 22 -11.12 -15.14 -1.01
N ASN A 23 -10.96 -14.42 -2.13
CA ASN A 23 -11.14 -14.95 -3.47
C ASN A 23 -9.81 -15.13 -4.23
N GLU A 24 -8.67 -15.00 -3.54
CA GLU A 24 -7.31 -15.11 -4.14
C GLU A 24 -7.13 -14.19 -5.37
N ALA A 25 -7.82 -13.05 -5.38
CA ALA A 25 -7.90 -12.15 -6.53
C ALA A 25 -6.69 -11.20 -6.56
N LEU A 26 -5.49 -11.73 -6.79
CA LEU A 26 -4.20 -11.00 -6.71
C LEU A 26 -4.21 -9.63 -7.42
N LEU A 27 -4.74 -9.56 -8.65
CA LEU A 27 -4.78 -8.28 -9.38
C LEU A 27 -5.66 -7.23 -8.68
N MET A 28 -6.75 -7.65 -8.03
CA MET A 28 -7.61 -6.75 -7.26
C MET A 28 -6.95 -6.32 -5.95
N ILE A 29 -6.17 -7.21 -5.32
CA ILE A 29 -5.33 -6.87 -4.16
C ILE A 29 -4.38 -5.74 -4.54
N MET A 30 -3.61 -5.92 -5.63
CA MET A 30 -2.67 -4.91 -6.12
C MET A 30 -3.38 -3.58 -6.45
N ASP A 31 -4.46 -3.61 -7.22
CA ASP A 31 -5.24 -2.41 -7.56
C ASP A 31 -5.73 -1.65 -6.32
N THR A 32 -6.04 -2.38 -5.24
CA THR A 32 -6.51 -1.79 -3.98
C THR A 32 -5.35 -1.21 -3.16
N LEU A 33 -4.22 -1.92 -3.07
CA LEU A 33 -3.03 -1.47 -2.34
C LEU A 33 -2.47 -0.16 -2.93
N ILE A 34 -2.42 -0.03 -4.27
CA ILE A 34 -1.93 1.20 -4.90
C ILE A 34 -2.86 2.39 -4.61
N LYS A 35 -4.18 2.18 -4.63
CA LYS A 35 -5.15 3.24 -4.27
C LYS A 35 -5.07 3.62 -2.79
N MET A 36 -4.80 2.65 -1.91
CA MET A 36 -4.57 2.95 -0.50
C MET A 36 -3.30 3.77 -0.31
N ALA A 37 -2.20 3.39 -0.97
CA ALA A 37 -0.95 4.15 -0.93
C ALA A 37 -1.15 5.58 -1.43
N GLU A 38 -1.90 5.78 -2.51
CA GLU A 38 -2.27 7.12 -3.01
C GLU A 38 -2.99 7.96 -1.95
N VAL A 39 -4.03 7.41 -1.29
CA VAL A 39 -4.73 8.09 -0.20
C VAL A 39 -3.81 8.39 0.99
N MET A 40 -2.87 7.50 1.29
CA MET A 40 -1.87 7.72 2.34
C MET A 40 -0.93 8.88 2.00
N VAL A 41 -0.50 9.00 0.74
CA VAL A 41 0.29 10.14 0.26
C VAL A 41 -0.47 11.45 0.44
N ASP A 42 -1.74 11.49 0.04
CA ASP A 42 -2.60 12.67 0.17
C ASP A 42 -2.78 13.13 1.63
N LYS A 43 -2.67 12.19 2.58
CA LYS A 43 -2.73 12.44 4.02
C LYS A 43 -1.40 12.78 4.67
N GLY A 44 -0.30 12.70 3.93
CA GLY A 44 1.05 12.88 4.46
C GLY A 44 1.64 11.63 5.10
N GLU A 45 0.95 10.48 5.04
CA GLU A 45 1.44 9.16 5.49
C GLU A 45 2.42 8.54 4.47
N LYS A 46 3.37 9.34 4.00
CA LYS A 46 4.26 9.05 2.85
C LYS A 46 5.20 7.89 3.09
N GLU A 47 5.73 7.75 4.31
CA GLU A 47 6.59 6.62 4.71
C GLU A 47 5.81 5.30 4.63
N ARG A 48 4.58 5.27 5.15
CA ARG A 48 3.74 4.08 5.06
C ARG A 48 3.33 3.76 3.62
N ALA A 49 3.05 4.79 2.82
CA ALA A 49 2.75 4.62 1.41
C ALA A 49 3.92 3.98 0.64
N VAL A 50 5.16 4.41 0.89
CA VAL A 50 6.33 3.86 0.18
C VAL A 50 6.62 2.41 0.58
N GLU A 51 6.38 2.02 1.84
CA GLU A 51 6.46 0.62 2.28
C GLU A 51 5.49 -0.27 1.47
N ILE A 52 4.21 0.13 1.39
CA ILE A 52 3.18 -0.60 0.64
C ILE A 52 3.57 -0.71 -0.83
N LEU A 53 3.99 0.40 -1.44
CA LEU A 53 4.37 0.44 -2.86
C LEU A 53 5.56 -0.47 -3.15
N THR A 54 6.59 -0.43 -2.30
CA THR A 54 7.81 -1.23 -2.49
C THR A 54 7.51 -2.72 -2.47
N ILE A 55 6.68 -3.16 -1.51
CA ILE A 55 6.26 -4.57 -1.42
C ILE A 55 5.36 -4.93 -2.60
N ALA A 56 4.30 -4.16 -2.86
CA ALA A 56 3.34 -4.46 -3.91
C ALA A 56 3.99 -4.57 -5.31
N MET A 57 4.99 -3.73 -5.60
CA MET A 57 5.70 -3.70 -6.88
C MET A 57 6.51 -4.96 -7.20
N GLN A 58 6.80 -5.80 -6.20
CA GLN A 58 7.43 -7.12 -6.39
C GLN A 58 6.46 -8.16 -6.97
N TYR A 59 5.14 -7.90 -6.91
CA TYR A 59 4.12 -8.86 -7.31
C TYR A 59 3.56 -8.55 -8.72
N PRO A 60 3.00 -9.57 -9.40
CA PRO A 60 2.28 -9.37 -10.66
C PRO A 60 1.10 -8.41 -10.50
N MET A 61 1.02 -7.43 -11.38
CA MET A 61 -0.07 -6.45 -11.43
C MET A 61 -0.37 -6.06 -12.87
N ARG A 62 -1.54 -5.44 -13.10
CA ARG A 62 -1.91 -4.90 -14.41
C ARG A 62 -0.95 -3.79 -14.82
N GLN A 63 -0.69 -3.63 -16.12
CA GLN A 63 0.22 -2.60 -16.61
C GLN A 63 -0.17 -1.19 -16.15
N THR A 64 -1.47 -0.87 -16.17
CA THR A 64 -1.99 0.43 -15.71
C THR A 64 -1.70 0.68 -14.23
N THR A 65 -1.81 -0.37 -13.42
CA THR A 65 -1.57 -0.33 -11.97
C THR A 65 -0.08 -0.17 -11.68
N ARG A 66 0.78 -0.84 -12.45
CA ARG A 66 2.23 -0.69 -12.38
C ARG A 66 2.69 0.73 -12.69
N VAL A 67 2.22 1.30 -13.79
CA VAL A 67 2.53 2.69 -14.16
C VAL A 67 2.14 3.65 -13.03
N ARG A 68 0.93 3.47 -12.45
CA ARG A 68 0.50 4.32 -11.34
C ARG A 68 1.37 4.14 -10.09
N ALA A 69 1.74 2.91 -9.75
CA ALA A 69 2.62 2.62 -8.62
C ALA A 69 3.99 3.29 -8.80
N GLU A 70 4.58 3.17 -9.99
CA GLU A 70 5.88 3.75 -10.34
C GLU A 70 5.84 5.29 -10.29
N GLU A 71 4.77 5.92 -10.76
CA GLU A 71 4.58 7.38 -10.66
C GLU A 71 4.56 7.86 -9.21
N ILE A 72 3.77 7.21 -8.35
CA ILE A 72 3.66 7.60 -6.93
C ILE A 72 5.00 7.35 -6.23
N TYR A 73 5.59 6.18 -6.46
CA TYR A 73 6.86 5.79 -5.84
C TYR A 73 8.00 6.75 -6.24
N THR A 74 8.11 7.11 -7.52
CA THR A 74 9.10 8.08 -8.00
C THR A 74 8.89 9.45 -7.34
N GLY A 75 7.64 9.89 -7.18
CA GLY A 75 7.32 11.11 -6.42
C GLY A 75 7.83 11.04 -4.98
N LEU A 76 7.55 9.94 -4.29
CA LEU A 76 7.99 9.71 -2.91
C LEU A 76 9.51 9.64 -2.78
N GLU A 77 10.23 9.06 -3.74
CA GLU A 77 11.70 9.05 -3.73
C GLU A 77 12.31 10.46 -3.78
N THR A 78 11.61 11.44 -4.36
CA THR A 78 12.08 12.84 -4.38
C THR A 78 11.76 13.62 -3.10
N GLU A 79 10.74 13.19 -2.37
CA GLU A 79 10.23 13.90 -1.19
C GLU A 79 10.73 13.33 0.13
N LEU A 80 10.92 12.01 0.19
CA LEU A 80 11.35 11.32 1.39
C LEU A 80 12.87 11.36 1.56
N CYS A 81 13.31 11.22 2.80
CA CYS A 81 14.71 10.98 3.09
C CYS A 81 15.15 9.66 2.40
N PRO A 82 16.35 9.59 1.79
CA PRO A 82 16.87 8.35 1.21
C PRO A 82 16.84 7.15 2.15
N ARG A 83 16.96 7.41 3.46
CA ARG A 83 16.84 6.38 4.49
C ARG A 83 15.47 5.69 4.50
N ALA A 84 14.38 6.43 4.38
CA ALA A 84 13.03 5.85 4.37
C ALA A 84 12.83 4.92 3.17
N ILE A 85 13.43 5.24 2.03
CA ILE A 85 13.41 4.39 0.83
C ILE A 85 14.22 3.10 1.05
N VAL A 86 15.40 3.21 1.67
CA VAL A 86 16.23 2.05 2.01
C VAL A 86 15.49 1.14 3.00
N ASP A 87 14.91 1.71 4.04
CA ASP A 87 14.16 0.97 5.06
C ASP A 87 12.95 0.24 4.44
N ALA A 88 12.23 0.89 3.53
CA ALA A 88 11.13 0.25 2.78
C ALA A 88 11.59 -0.91 1.89
N LYS A 89 12.76 -0.78 1.24
CA LYS A 89 13.37 -1.87 0.44
C LYS A 89 13.77 -3.04 1.30
N SER A 90 14.43 -2.79 2.44
CA SER A 90 14.77 -3.84 3.41
C SER A 90 13.52 -4.54 3.95
N LEU A 91 12.48 -3.79 4.29
CA LEU A 91 11.20 -4.39 4.72
C LEU A 91 10.61 -5.31 3.65
N ALA A 92 10.66 -4.90 2.38
CA ALA A 92 10.14 -5.70 1.27
C ALA A 92 10.97 -6.95 0.96
N GLU A 93 12.17 -7.09 1.54
CA GLU A 93 12.95 -8.34 1.51
C GLU A 93 12.60 -9.26 2.70
N GLU A 94 12.05 -8.71 3.77
CA GLU A 94 11.76 -9.42 5.01
C GLU A 94 10.32 -9.95 5.11
N ILE A 95 9.36 -9.25 4.52
CA ILE A 95 7.94 -9.56 4.67
C ILE A 95 7.28 -9.92 3.34
N THR A 96 6.29 -10.80 3.42
CA THR A 96 5.48 -11.20 2.27
C THR A 96 4.28 -10.28 2.08
N LEU A 97 3.59 -10.43 0.94
CA LEU A 97 2.28 -9.82 0.72
C LEU A 97 1.29 -10.21 1.83
N ASP A 98 1.31 -11.45 2.32
CA ASP A 98 0.39 -11.89 3.37
C ASP A 98 0.68 -11.18 4.70
N ASP A 99 1.95 -11.00 5.06
CA ASP A 99 2.35 -10.24 6.25
C ASP A 99 1.93 -8.77 6.15
N LEU A 100 2.13 -8.14 4.97
CA LEU A 100 1.65 -6.79 4.69
C LEU A 100 0.13 -6.73 4.85
N MET A 101 -0.56 -7.76 4.38
CA MET A 101 -1.99 -7.85 4.44
C MET A 101 -2.52 -7.93 5.87
N GLU A 102 -1.89 -8.74 6.72
CA GLU A 102 -2.19 -8.80 8.16
C GLU A 102 -1.95 -7.45 8.84
N ALA A 103 -0.85 -6.75 8.50
CA ALA A 103 -0.53 -5.45 9.06
C ALA A 103 -1.56 -4.36 8.69
N ILE A 104 -2.15 -4.44 7.50
CA ILE A 104 -3.16 -3.48 7.03
C ILE A 104 -4.55 -3.78 7.63
N LEU A 105 -4.96 -5.03 7.64
CA LEU A 105 -6.33 -5.41 8.00
C LEU A 105 -6.54 -5.64 9.50
N GLY A 106 -5.44 -5.78 10.24
CA GLY A 106 -5.40 -6.22 11.63
C GLY A 106 -5.52 -7.75 11.75
N LYS A 107 -4.96 -8.33 12.81
CA LYS A 107 -5.25 -9.71 13.21
C LYS A 107 -6.72 -9.80 13.65
N GLU A 108 -7.47 -10.73 13.08
CA GLU A 108 -8.79 -11.11 13.62
C GLU A 108 -8.65 -11.72 15.02
#